data_AF-A0A6G3CZL8-F1
#
_entry.id   AF-A0A6G3CZL8-F1
#
_cell.length_a   1.000
_cell.length_b   1.000
_cell.length_c   1.000
_cell.angle_alpha   90.00
_cell.angle_beta   90.00
_cell.angle_gamma   90.00
#
_symmetry.space_group_name_H-M   'P 1'
#
loop_
_entity.id
_entity.type
_entity.pdbx_description
1 polymer ?
#
loop_
_entity_poly.entity_id
_entity_poly.type
_entity_poly.pdbx_seq_one_letter_code
_entity_poly.pdbx_strand_id
1 'polypeptide(L)'
;AYERLAEQGYGYGPVFQGLKAVWQRGEEIFAEVALPEEAHLDAGRFGLHPALFDAALHAVLLTGEDETVLPFSWNGVVLFAAGASSVRVRIVRRGRDELVLEVADGSG
;
A
#
# COMPACT_ATOMS: atom_id res chain seq x y z
N ALA A 1 -1.81 -8.13 12.17
CA ALA A 1 -1.95 -6.79 11.55
C ALA A 1 -3.41 -6.51 11.20
N TYR A 2 -4.03 -7.28 10.31
CA TYR A 2 -5.40 -7.02 9.86
C TYR A 2 -6.49 -7.17 10.93
N GLU A 3 -6.33 -8.05 11.91
CA GLU A 3 -7.24 -8.13 13.05
C GLU A 3 -7.29 -6.80 13.84
N ARG A 4 -6.13 -6.21 14.14
CA ARG A 4 -6.04 -4.88 14.78
C ARG A 4 -6.65 -3.78 13.92
N LEU A 5 -6.44 -3.81 12.61
CA LEU A 5 -7.04 -2.83 11.70
C LEU A 5 -8.57 -2.96 11.68
N ALA A 6 -9.10 -4.19 11.73
CA ALA A 6 -10.53 -4.44 11.82
C ALA A 6 -11.14 -3.88 13.12
N GLU A 7 -10.42 -3.99 14.25
CA GLU A 7 -10.81 -3.35 15.53
C GLU A 7 -10.90 -1.81 15.44
N GLN A 8 -10.11 -1.21 14.54
CA GLN A 8 -10.12 0.24 14.25
C GLN A 8 -11.15 0.65 13.18
N GLY A 9 -12.00 -0.29 12.72
CA GLY A 9 -13.04 -0.06 11.72
C GLY A 9 -12.65 -0.38 10.27
N TYR A 10 -11.43 -0.87 10.03
CA TYR A 10 -10.96 -1.25 8.70
C TYR A 10 -11.24 -2.72 8.38
N GLY A 11 -12.46 -3.00 7.90
CA GLY A 11 -12.89 -4.33 7.47
C GLY A 11 -12.39 -4.71 6.08
N TYR A 12 -11.07 -4.84 5.88
CA TYR A 12 -10.49 -5.19 4.58
C TYR A 12 -10.84 -6.63 4.16
N GLY A 13 -11.39 -6.80 2.96
CA GLY A 13 -11.63 -8.12 2.36
C GLY A 13 -10.32 -8.82 1.96
N PRO A 14 -10.34 -10.15 1.73
CA PRO A 14 -9.12 -10.96 1.55
C PRO A 14 -8.17 -10.44 0.45
N VAL A 15 -8.71 -9.94 -0.65
CA VAL A 15 -7.91 -9.40 -1.77
C VAL A 15 -7.13 -8.14 -1.38
N PHE A 16 -7.66 -7.35 -0.45
CA PHE A 16 -7.04 -6.13 0.06
C PHE A 16 -6.02 -6.41 1.18
N GLN A 17 -5.91 -7.65 1.65
CA GLN A 17 -4.97 -8.03 2.70
C GLN A 17 -3.59 -8.42 2.13
N GLY A 18 -3.06 -7.60 1.22
CA GLY A 18 -1.86 -7.90 0.42
C GLY A 18 -0.50 -7.63 1.09
N LEU A 19 -0.47 -6.89 2.20
CA LEU A 19 0.76 -6.54 2.92
C LEU A 19 1.51 -7.77 3.44
N LYS A 20 2.79 -7.90 3.08
CA LYS A 20 3.66 -9.03 3.44
C LYS A 20 4.70 -8.68 4.51
N ALA A 21 5.28 -7.48 4.41
CA ALA A 21 6.24 -6.97 5.38
C ALA A 21 6.16 -5.45 5.45
N VAL A 22 6.47 -4.90 6.64
CA VAL A 22 6.64 -3.46 6.87
C VAL A 22 7.85 -3.25 7.75
N TRP A 23 8.68 -2.26 7.41
CA TRP A 23 9.78 -1.81 8.25
C TRP A 23 9.97 -0.32 8.12
N GLN A 24 10.65 0.27 9.10
CA GLN A 24 10.84 1.71 9.19
C GLN A 24 12.31 2.06 9.37
N ARG A 25 12.75 3.12 8.71
CA ARG A 25 14.07 3.74 8.87
C ARG A 25 13.88 5.25 9.06
N GLY A 26 13.96 5.72 10.30
CA GLY A 26 13.65 7.12 10.61
C GLY A 26 12.19 7.44 10.24
N GLU A 27 11.99 8.42 9.38
CA GLU A 27 10.65 8.82 8.89
C GLU A 27 10.20 8.07 7.63
N GLU A 28 11.04 7.16 7.11
CA GLU A 28 10.74 6.39 5.91
C GLU A 28 10.14 5.04 6.29
N ILE A 29 8.97 4.75 5.71
CA ILE A 29 8.28 3.47 5.85
C ILE A 29 8.49 2.70 4.55
N PHE A 30 8.78 1.42 4.67
CA PHE A 30 8.92 0.51 3.55
C PHE A 30 7.95 -0.64 3.70
N ALA A 31 7.41 -1.11 2.58
CA ALA A 31 6.48 -2.22 2.55
C ALA A 31 6.71 -3.14 1.36
N GLU A 32 6.49 -4.44 1.60
CA GLU A 32 6.30 -5.44 0.55
C GLU A 32 4.82 -5.80 0.47
N VAL A 33 4.26 -5.78 -0.74
CA VAL A 33 2.85 -6.03 -0.98
C VAL A 33 2.72 -6.99 -2.15
N ALA A 34 1.86 -7.99 -2.02
CA ALA A 34 1.53 -8.88 -3.12
C ALA A 34 0.05 -9.25 -3.10
N LEU A 35 -0.54 -9.29 -4.30
CA LEU A 35 -1.87 -9.83 -4.51
C LEU A 35 -1.92 -11.30 -4.11
N PRO A 36 -3.07 -11.78 -3.61
CA PRO A 36 -3.30 -13.22 -3.50
C PRO A 36 -3.29 -13.86 -4.89
N GLU A 37 -2.91 -15.14 -4.98
CA GLU A 37 -2.67 -15.83 -6.25
C GLU A 37 -3.90 -15.78 -7.19
N GLU A 38 -5.10 -15.85 -6.63
CA GLU A 38 -6.36 -15.80 -7.36
C GLU A 38 -6.57 -14.47 -8.10
N ALA A 39 -5.92 -13.39 -7.66
CA ALA A 39 -5.98 -12.07 -8.28
C ALA A 39 -4.82 -11.77 -9.24
N HIS A 40 -3.83 -12.68 -9.40
CA HIS A 40 -2.67 -12.43 -10.28
C HIS A 40 -3.07 -12.28 -11.74
N LEU A 41 -4.03 -13.08 -12.21
CA LEU A 41 -4.53 -12.98 -13.59
C LEU A 41 -5.27 -11.66 -13.84
N ASP A 42 -5.89 -11.09 -12.79
CA ASP A 42 -6.61 -9.82 -12.88
C ASP A 42 -5.65 -8.62 -12.88
N ALA A 43 -4.46 -8.75 -12.30
CA ALA A 43 -3.44 -7.69 -12.22
C ALA A 43 -3.16 -7.04 -13.58
N GLY A 44 -2.99 -7.85 -14.63
CA GLY A 44 -2.70 -7.38 -16.00
C GLY A 44 -3.80 -6.51 -16.64
N ARG A 45 -4.98 -6.44 -16.02
CA ARG A 45 -6.09 -5.59 -16.49
C ARG A 45 -6.01 -4.16 -15.97
N PHE A 46 -5.08 -3.87 -15.06
CA PHE A 46 -4.90 -2.56 -14.44
C PHE A 46 -3.52 -1.98 -14.72
N GLY A 47 -3.45 -0.66 -14.78
CA GLY A 47 -2.17 0.05 -14.65
C GLY A 47 -1.50 -0.32 -13.32
N LEU A 48 -2.24 -0.13 -12.23
CA LEU A 48 -1.89 -0.65 -10.90
C LEU A 48 -3.15 -1.24 -10.29
N HIS A 49 -3.09 -2.49 -9.83
CA HIS A 49 -4.26 -3.17 -9.29
C HIS A 49 -4.76 -2.45 -8.01
N PRO A 50 -6.05 -2.08 -7.91
CA PRO A 50 -6.56 -1.28 -6.79
C PRO A 50 -6.28 -1.88 -5.40
N ALA A 51 -6.46 -3.19 -5.25
CA ALA A 51 -6.16 -3.86 -3.99
C ALA A 51 -4.66 -3.93 -3.66
N LEU A 52 -3.80 -3.95 -4.68
CA LEU A 52 -2.34 -3.91 -4.47
C LEU A 52 -1.93 -2.52 -3.98
N PHE A 53 -2.53 -1.49 -4.57
CA PHE A 53 -2.28 -0.11 -4.18
C PHE A 53 -2.83 0.20 -2.78
N ASP A 54 -4.07 -0.16 -2.49
CA ASP A 54 -4.69 0.08 -1.19
C ASP A 54 -3.91 -0.63 -0.06
N ALA A 55 -3.52 -1.89 -0.28
CA ALA A 55 -2.71 -2.65 0.68
C ALA A 55 -1.35 -2.00 0.98
N ALA A 56 -0.76 -1.25 0.04
CA ALA A 56 0.45 -0.47 0.32
C ALA A 56 0.22 0.63 1.35
N LEU A 57 -0.96 1.25 1.35
CA LEU A 57 -1.31 2.36 2.25
C LEU A 57 -1.51 1.87 3.69
N HIS A 58 -1.82 0.58 3.86
CA HIS A 58 -1.95 -0.03 5.19
C HIS A 58 -0.66 0.02 5.99
N ALA A 59 0.51 0.11 5.32
CA ALA A 59 1.79 0.29 5.99
C ALA A 59 1.85 1.57 6.85
N VAL A 60 1.16 2.63 6.41
CA VAL A 60 1.05 3.90 7.16
C VAL A 60 0.19 3.73 8.40
N LEU A 61 -0.89 2.94 8.30
CA LEU A 61 -1.79 2.64 9.42
C LEU A 61 -1.08 1.84 10.52
N LEU A 62 -0.18 0.94 10.15
CA LEU A 62 0.58 0.12 11.10
C LEU A 62 1.74 0.85 11.78
N THR A 63 2.13 2.02 11.28
CA THR A 63 3.26 2.82 11.79
C THR A 63 2.84 4.17 12.37
N GLY A 64 1.54 4.49 12.32
CA GLY A 64 0.96 5.73 12.87
C GLY A 64 0.44 5.60 14.30
N GLU A 65 0.17 6.74 14.93
CA GLU A 65 -0.46 6.85 16.25
C GLU A 65 -1.98 6.75 16.11
N ASP A 66 -2.55 5.53 16.21
CA ASP A 66 -3.97 5.16 16.44
C ASP A 66 -5.12 6.01 15.83
N GLU A 67 -4.85 6.91 14.89
CA GLU A 67 -5.81 7.74 14.17
C GLU A 67 -6.20 7.08 12.86
N THR A 68 -7.51 7.00 12.62
CA THR A 68 -8.10 6.51 11.38
C THR A 68 -7.92 7.58 10.29
N VAL A 69 -6.85 7.45 9.49
CA VAL A 69 -6.57 8.35 8.36
C VAL A 69 -6.86 7.68 7.01
N LEU A 70 -7.43 8.44 6.08
CA LEU A 70 -7.68 8.00 4.70
C LEU A 70 -7.08 8.99 3.70
N PRO A 71 -6.34 8.53 2.68
CA PRO A 71 -5.96 9.38 1.57
C PRO A 71 -7.21 9.85 0.83
N PHE A 72 -7.32 11.17 0.62
CA PHE A 72 -8.47 11.77 -0.06
C PHE A 72 -8.12 12.41 -1.42
N SER A 73 -6.85 12.69 -1.66
CA SER A 73 -6.38 13.33 -2.91
C SER A 73 -5.00 12.82 -3.32
N TRP A 74 -4.74 12.89 -4.63
CA TRP A 74 -3.49 12.49 -5.26
C TRP A 74 -2.98 13.63 -6.13
N ASN A 75 -1.68 13.90 -6.06
CA ASN A 75 -1.02 14.94 -6.86
C ASN A 75 0.22 14.34 -7.54
N GLY A 76 0.47 14.73 -8.80
CA GLY A 76 1.70 14.34 -9.50
C GLY A 76 1.87 12.83 -9.74
N VAL A 77 0.77 12.09 -9.93
CA VAL A 77 0.84 10.64 -10.16
C VAL A 77 1.42 10.34 -11.54
N VAL A 78 2.46 9.50 -11.57
CA VAL A 78 3.08 9.00 -12.79
C VAL A 78 3.16 7.48 -12.70
N LEU A 79 2.85 6.80 -13.80
CA LEU A 79 2.94 5.34 -13.91
C LEU A 79 3.97 4.97 -14.98
N PHE A 80 4.96 4.16 -14.61
CA PHE A 80 6.06 3.74 -15.50
C PHE A 80 5.89 2.33 -16.07
N ALA A 81 5.25 1.44 -15.31
CA ALA A 81 4.97 0.05 -15.68
C ALA A 81 3.57 -0.35 -15.23
N ALA A 82 3.01 -1.40 -15.82
CA ALA A 82 1.65 -1.85 -15.54
C ALA A 82 1.55 -3.35 -15.30
N GLY A 83 0.48 -3.79 -14.64
CA GLY A 83 0.15 -5.20 -14.48
C GLY A 83 0.94 -5.94 -13.37
N ALA A 84 1.59 -5.20 -12.46
CA ALA A 84 2.32 -5.80 -11.35
C ALA A 84 1.37 -6.56 -10.41
N SER A 85 1.75 -7.79 -10.02
CA SER A 85 1.07 -8.57 -8.98
C SER A 85 1.72 -8.43 -7.60
N SER A 86 2.93 -7.86 -7.55
CA SER A 86 3.65 -7.51 -6.32
C SER A 86 4.45 -6.23 -6.49
N VAL A 87 4.61 -5.48 -5.40
CA VAL A 87 5.37 -4.24 -5.36
C VAL A 87 6.16 -4.10 -4.06
N ARG A 88 7.23 -3.31 -4.12
CA ARG A 88 7.89 -2.70 -2.99
C ARG A 88 7.56 -1.22 -2.98
N VAL A 89 7.28 -0.70 -1.79
CA VAL A 89 6.82 0.67 -1.63
C VAL A 89 7.69 1.38 -0.61
N ARG A 90 8.10 2.60 -0.93
CA ARG A 90 8.70 3.54 0.01
C ARG A 90 7.72 4.69 0.23
N ILE A 91 7.45 4.99 1.50
CA ILE A 91 6.54 6.05 1.92
C ILE A 91 7.31 7.00 2.83
N VAL A 92 7.22 8.29 2.55
CA VAL A 92 7.84 9.35 3.36
C VAL A 92 6.76 10.32 3.80
N ARG A 93 6.70 10.62 5.11
CA ARG A 93 5.82 11.67 5.63
C ARG A 93 6.41 13.05 5.32
N ARG A 94 5.59 13.96 4.79
CA ARG A 94 5.95 15.36 4.55
C ARG A 94 5.02 16.25 5.38
N GLY A 95 5.49 16.69 6.53
CA GLY A 95 4.63 17.40 7.48
C GLY A 95 3.55 16.49 8.07
N ARG A 96 2.40 17.05 8.43
CA ARG A 96 1.36 16.34 9.20
C ARG A 96 0.44 15.48 8.33
N ASP A 97 0.08 15.97 7.14
CA ASP A 97 -1.04 15.43 6.36
C ASP A 97 -0.65 14.97 4.94
N GLU A 98 0.64 15.00 4.59
CA GLU A 98 1.12 14.63 3.25
C GLU A 98 2.04 13.40 3.30
N LEU A 99 1.84 12.51 2.32
CA LEU A 99 2.64 11.31 2.10
C LEU A 99 3.20 11.34 0.69
N VAL A 100 4.47 11.02 0.56
CA VAL A 100 5.12 10.79 -0.74
C VAL A 100 5.36 9.31 -0.91
N LEU A 101 4.90 8.75 -2.03
CA LEU A 101 4.98 7.32 -2.32
C LEU A 101 5.84 7.08 -3.56
N GLU A 102 6.75 6.13 -3.44
CA GLU A 102 7.48 5.54 -4.56
C GLU A 102 7.15 4.05 -4.60
N VAL A 103 6.70 3.56 -5.76
CA VAL A 103 6.24 2.18 -5.94
C VAL A 103 7.06 1.55 -7.05
N ALA A 104 7.69 0.41 -6.73
CA ALA A 104 8.51 -0.37 -7.65
C ALA A 104 7.97 -1.79 -7.75
N ASP A 105 7.93 -2.35 -8.96
CA ASP A 105 7.59 -3.76 -9.16
C ASP A 105 8.82 -4.67 -8.94
N GLY A 106 8.70 -5.95 -9.31
CA GLY A 106 9.79 -6.91 -9.19
C GLY A 106 10.98 -6.65 -10.12
N SER A 107 10.83 -5.80 -11.14
CA SER A 107 11.85 -5.48 -12.13
C SER A 107 12.72 -4.27 -11.77
N GLY A 108 12.27 -3.41 -10.85
CA GLY A 108 13.06 -2.29 -10.33
C GLY A 108 12.32 -0.96 -10.33
#